data_AF-A0AAD6NZH5-F1
#
_entry.id   AF-A0AAD6NZH5-F1
#
_cell.length_a   1.000
_cell.length_b   1.000
_cell.length_c   1.000
_cell.angle_alpha   90.00
_cell.angle_beta   90.00
_cell.angle_gamma   90.00
#
_symmetry.space_group_name_H-M   'P 1'
#
loop_
_entity.id
_entity.type
_entity.pdbx_description
1 polymer ?
#
loop_
_entity_poly.entity_id
_entity_poly.type
_entity_poly.pdbx_seq_one_letter_code
_entity_poly.pdbx_strand_id
1 'polypeptide(L)'
;MSNRATREECFRRKLLGLPSGQADFVKQVKSGMILFLFEFERRELHGVFQACSDGTVNIVPQAYRSSGKQFPAQVKFIQLWQCDALSENEFRDAIRENYFSPYKFNFGLSERQVFLC
;
A
#
# COMPACT_ATOMS: atom_id res chain seq x y z
N MET A 1 0.30 -3.93 -0.97
CA MET A 1 0.19 -4.60 -2.28
C MET A 1 -1.14 -5.32 -2.36
N SER A 2 -1.77 -5.35 -3.53
CA SER A 2 -3.01 -6.10 -3.79
C SER A 2 -2.95 -6.78 -5.17
N ASN A 3 -3.87 -7.71 -5.42
CA ASN A 3 -4.23 -8.10 -6.78
C ASN A 3 -5.53 -7.40 -7.19
N ARG A 4 -6.03 -7.64 -8.42
CA ARG A 4 -7.31 -7.07 -8.87
C ARG A 4 -8.47 -7.36 -7.91
N ALA A 5 -8.55 -8.59 -7.39
CA ALA A 5 -9.64 -9.01 -6.50
C ALA A 5 -9.62 -8.31 -5.14
N THR A 6 -8.45 -8.18 -4.50
CA THR A 6 -8.33 -7.54 -3.19
C THR A 6 -8.31 -6.03 -3.26
N ARG A 7 -7.91 -5.44 -4.39
CA ARG A 7 -7.89 -3.99 -4.61
C ARG A 7 -9.27 -3.34 -4.40
N GLU A 8 -10.33 -3.94 -4.95
CA GLU A 8 -11.69 -3.40 -4.81
C GLU A 8 -12.12 -3.34 -3.34
N GLU A 9 -11.77 -4.37 -2.56
CA GLU A 9 -12.04 -4.39 -1.12
C GLU A 9 -11.18 -3.37 -0.36
N CYS A 10 -9.92 -3.13 -0.76
CA CYS A 10 -9.09 -2.08 -0.19
C CYS A 10 -9.77 -0.72 -0.28
N PHE A 11 -10.28 -0.35 -1.46
CA PHE A 11 -10.95 0.93 -1.67
C PHE A 11 -12.29 1.01 -0.96
N ARG A 12 -13.13 -0.04 -1.07
CA ARG A 12 -14.45 -0.08 -0.42
C ARG A 12 -14.36 0.04 1.10
N ARG A 13 -13.38 -0.61 1.73
CA ARG A 13 -13.19 -0.56 3.19
C ARG A 13 -12.27 0.57 3.66
N LYS A 14 -11.62 1.27 2.73
CA LYS A 14 -10.54 2.23 3.03
C LYS A 14 -9.47 1.62 3.94
N LEU A 15 -9.05 0.41 3.60
CA LEU A 15 -8.18 -0.43 4.42
C LEU A 15 -7.06 -0.99 3.53
N LEU A 16 -5.81 -0.86 3.96
CA LEU A 16 -4.69 -1.61 3.38
C LEU A 16 -4.32 -2.74 4.31
N GLY A 17 -3.92 -3.88 3.74
CA GLY A 17 -3.55 -5.07 4.50
C GLY A 17 -2.27 -5.70 3.95
N LEU A 18 -1.46 -6.23 4.86
CA LEU A 18 -0.31 -7.08 4.58
C LEU A 18 -0.41 -8.40 5.38
N PRO A 19 0.32 -9.46 4.96
CA PRO A 19 0.41 -10.71 5.73
C PRO A 19 0.96 -10.48 7.15
N SER A 20 0.72 -11.43 8.06
CA SER A 20 1.17 -11.35 9.46
C SER A 20 2.67 -11.10 9.62
N GLY A 21 3.50 -11.66 8.74
CA GLY A 21 4.96 -11.45 8.76
C GLY A 21 5.40 -10.00 8.52
N GLN A 22 4.49 -9.10 8.14
CA GLN A 22 4.75 -7.66 7.96
C GLN A 22 4.14 -6.80 9.07
N ALA A 23 3.68 -7.40 10.17
CA ALA A 23 3.04 -6.68 11.27
C ALA A 23 3.94 -5.59 11.86
N ASP A 24 5.24 -5.88 12.06
CA ASP A 24 6.17 -4.91 12.65
C ASP A 24 6.50 -3.76 11.70
N PHE A 25 6.45 -3.99 10.39
CA PHE A 25 6.51 -2.92 9.40
C PHE A 25 5.25 -2.05 9.48
N VAL A 26 4.05 -2.66 9.47
CA VAL A 26 2.79 -1.90 9.49
C VAL A 26 2.64 -1.09 10.78
N LYS A 27 3.09 -1.59 11.94
CA LYS A 27 3.06 -0.83 13.22
C LYS A 27 3.88 0.46 13.20
N GLN A 28 4.84 0.60 12.28
CA GLN A 28 5.60 1.83 12.09
C GLN A 28 4.79 2.88 11.32
N VAL A 29 3.73 2.49 10.63
CA VAL A 29 2.83 3.44 9.95
C VAL A 29 2.03 4.20 10.98
N LYS A 30 2.14 5.53 10.93
CA LYS A 30 1.42 6.47 11.80
C LYS A 30 0.34 7.21 11.04
N SER A 31 -0.72 7.56 11.75
CA SER A 31 -1.74 8.48 11.23
C SER A 31 -1.06 9.75 10.66
N GLY A 32 -1.50 10.18 9.48
CA GLY A 32 -0.92 11.30 8.74
C GLY A 32 0.10 10.92 7.66
N MET A 33 0.69 9.71 7.71
CA MET A 33 1.64 9.26 6.68
C MET A 33 0.97 9.06 5.31
N ILE A 34 1.73 9.32 4.25
CA ILE A 34 1.29 9.05 2.87
C ILE A 34 1.38 7.55 2.57
N LEU A 35 0.34 7.04 1.93
CA LEU A 35 0.21 5.65 1.55
C LEU A 35 -0.09 5.53 0.06
N PHE A 36 0.42 4.45 -0.54
CA PHE A 36 0.12 4.04 -1.90
C PHE A 36 -0.28 2.57 -1.91
N LEU A 37 -1.11 2.18 -2.87
CA LEU A 37 -1.46 0.80 -3.13
C LEU A 37 -0.85 0.34 -4.45
N PHE A 38 0.15 -0.52 -4.37
CA PHE A 38 0.68 -1.21 -5.55
C PHE A 38 -0.17 -2.45 -5.89
N GLU A 39 -0.78 -2.45 -7.07
CA GLU A 39 -1.48 -3.58 -7.67
C GLU A 39 -0.49 -4.34 -8.57
N PHE A 40 -0.16 -5.58 -8.21
CA PHE A 40 0.98 -6.27 -8.81
C PHE A 40 0.67 -6.99 -10.13
N GLU A 41 -0.59 -7.26 -10.46
CA GLU A 41 -0.96 -7.93 -11.72
C GLU A 41 -0.76 -7.00 -12.92
N ARG A 42 -1.11 -5.72 -12.76
CA ARG A 42 -0.90 -4.66 -13.77
C ARG A 42 0.35 -3.82 -13.51
N ARG A 43 1.00 -4.01 -12.36
CA ARG A 43 2.12 -3.18 -11.88
C ARG A 43 1.76 -1.70 -11.84
N GLU A 44 0.61 -1.40 -11.25
CA GLU A 44 0.06 -0.05 -11.13
C GLU A 44 0.15 0.44 -9.68
N LEU A 45 0.53 1.70 -9.49
CA LEU A 45 0.54 2.38 -8.21
C LEU A 45 -0.70 3.30 -8.11
N HIS A 46 -1.56 3.01 -7.15
CA HIS A 46 -2.75 3.79 -6.85
C HIS A 46 -2.51 4.68 -5.62
N GLY A 47 -3.02 5.91 -5.66
CA GLY A 47 -2.83 6.92 -4.62
C GLY A 47 -3.15 8.31 -5.17
N VAL A 48 -3.02 9.39 -4.40
CA VAL A 48 -2.35 9.52 -3.09
C VAL A 48 -3.33 9.33 -1.92
N PHE A 49 -2.99 8.46 -0.97
CA PHE A 49 -3.77 8.22 0.25
C PHE A 49 -3.04 8.73 1.49
N GLN A 50 -3.79 8.99 2.57
CA GLN A 50 -3.24 9.30 3.88
C GLN A 50 -3.72 8.29 4.92
N ALA A 51 -2.81 7.80 5.75
CA ALA A 51 -3.16 6.99 6.91
C ALA A 51 -4.08 7.80 7.85
N CYS A 52 -5.27 7.28 8.16
CA CYS A 52 -6.19 7.87 9.14
C CYS A 52 -6.27 7.06 10.43
N SER A 53 -5.41 6.06 10.56
CA SER A 53 -5.14 5.31 11.78
C SER A 53 -3.66 4.96 11.84
N ASP A 54 -3.16 4.64 13.02
CA ASP A 54 -1.91 3.89 13.15
C ASP A 54 -2.09 2.50 12.54
N GLY A 55 -1.00 1.92 12.05
CA GLY A 55 -0.98 0.54 11.63
C GLY A 55 -1.01 -0.41 12.82
N THR A 56 -1.87 -1.43 12.74
CA THR A 56 -2.03 -2.43 13.80
C THR A 56 -2.52 -3.75 13.22
N VAL A 57 -2.71 -4.75 14.07
CA VAL A 57 -3.20 -6.06 13.67
C VAL A 57 -4.72 -6.11 13.81
N ASN A 58 -5.41 -6.61 12.78
CA ASN A 58 -6.83 -6.94 12.76
C ASN A 58 -7.78 -5.77 13.06
N ILE A 59 -7.56 -4.59 12.44
CA ILE A 59 -8.54 -3.48 12.46
C ILE A 59 -9.92 -3.96 11.97
N VAL A 60 -9.93 -4.72 10.87
CA VAL A 60 -11.07 -5.45 10.34
C VAL A 60 -10.65 -6.93 10.22
N PRO A 61 -10.92 -7.76 11.24
CA PRO A 61 -10.46 -9.15 11.28
C PRO A 61 -10.90 -10.01 10.08
N GLN A 62 -12.04 -9.65 9.48
CA GLN A 62 -12.69 -10.42 8.42
C GLN A 62 -12.49 -9.83 7.01
N ALA A 63 -11.53 -8.91 6.85
CA ALA A 63 -11.19 -8.37 5.55
C ALA A 63 -10.53 -9.43 4.65
N TYR A 64 -10.79 -9.35 3.34
CA TYR A 64 -10.14 -10.16 2.30
C TYR A 64 -10.41 -11.66 2.35
N ARG A 65 -11.38 -12.12 3.15
CA ARG A 65 -11.73 -13.55 3.27
C ARG A 65 -12.00 -14.23 1.93
N SER A 66 -12.63 -13.52 0.98
CA SER A 66 -12.92 -14.04 -0.37
C SER A 66 -11.66 -14.38 -1.17
N SER A 67 -10.50 -13.82 -0.82
CA SER A 67 -9.23 -14.12 -1.49
C SER A 67 -8.61 -15.46 -1.07
N GLY A 68 -9.15 -16.12 -0.04
CA GLY A 68 -8.53 -17.31 0.57
C GLY A 68 -7.24 -17.04 1.35
N LYS A 69 -6.81 -15.77 1.43
CA LYS A 69 -5.63 -15.33 2.17
C LYS A 69 -6.02 -14.35 3.28
N GLN A 70 -5.16 -14.23 4.28
CA GLN A 70 -5.34 -13.31 5.39
C GLN A 70 -4.33 -12.18 5.33
N PHE A 71 -4.80 -10.96 5.58
CA PHE A 71 -3.96 -9.75 5.64
C PHE A 71 -4.23 -9.02 6.96
N PRO A 72 -3.75 -9.58 8.09
CA PRO A 72 -4.08 -9.07 9.42
C PRO A 72 -3.30 -7.80 9.77
N ALA A 73 -2.15 -7.52 9.18
CA ALA A 73 -1.40 -6.28 9.42
C ALA A 73 -2.04 -5.15 8.60
N GLN A 74 -2.75 -4.24 9.26
CA GLN A 74 -3.69 -3.33 8.61
C GLN A 74 -3.50 -1.87 9.01
N VAL A 75 -3.87 -0.98 8.09
CA VAL A 75 -3.96 0.48 8.31
C VAL A 75 -5.17 1.03 7.55
N LYS A 76 -5.94 1.92 8.20
CA LYS A 76 -7.01 2.65 7.51
C LYS A 76 -6.45 3.88 6.81
N PHE A 77 -7.08 4.25 5.70
CA PHE A 77 -6.70 5.44 4.96
C PHE A 77 -7.91 6.31 4.61
N ILE A 78 -7.61 7.55 4.21
CA ILE A 78 -8.50 8.41 3.46
C ILE A 78 -7.83 8.76 2.14
N GLN A 79 -8.64 9.09 1.13
CA GLN A 79 -8.12 9.54 -0.14
C GLN A 79 -7.83 11.03 -0.07
N LEU A 80 -6.57 11.41 -0.36
CA LEU A 80 -6.18 12.81 -0.44
C LEU A 80 -6.45 13.34 -1.84
N TRP A 81 -5.94 12.65 -2.86
CA TRP A 81 -6.06 13.08 -4.25
C TRP A 81 -6.70 11.99 -5.11
N GLN A 82 -7.52 12.44 -6.06
CA GLN A 82 -8.04 11.58 -7.12
C GLN A 82 -7.09 11.68 -8.31
N CYS A 83 -6.26 10.66 -8.48
CA CYS A 83 -5.30 10.58 -9.56
C CYS A 83 -5.54 9.31 -10.38
N ASP A 84 -5.10 9.34 -11.63
CA ASP A 84 -4.94 8.13 -12.42
C ASP A 84 -3.82 7.27 -11.84
N ALA A 85 -3.93 5.94 -12.04
CA ALA A 85 -2.92 5.02 -11.58
C ALA A 85 -1.64 5.17 -12.41
N LEU A 86 -0.49 5.14 -11.76
CA LEU A 86 0.81 5.18 -12.44
C LEU A 86 1.29 3.77 -12.72
N SER A 87 1.69 3.49 -13.96
CA SER A 87 2.41 2.26 -14.28
C SER A 87 3.80 2.27 -13.63
N GLU A 88 4.36 1.08 -13.43
CA GLU A 88 5.71 0.98 -12.87
C GLU A 88 6.76 1.72 -13.69
N ASN A 89 6.66 1.75 -15.01
CA ASN A 89 7.62 2.48 -15.84
C ASN A 89 7.60 3.99 -15.56
N GLU A 90 6.46 4.55 -15.14
CA GLU A 90 6.33 5.97 -14.83
C GLU A 90 6.98 6.34 -13.49
N PHE A 91 6.85 5.50 -12.46
CA PHE A 91 7.41 5.80 -11.13
C PHE A 91 8.76 5.12 -10.85
N ARG A 92 9.21 4.18 -11.70
CA ARG A 92 10.40 3.35 -11.46
C ARG A 92 11.64 4.16 -11.13
N ASP A 93 11.84 5.26 -11.86
CA ASP A 93 13.02 6.10 -11.69
C ASP A 93 12.98 6.88 -10.37
N ALA A 94 11.80 7.31 -9.92
CA ALA A 94 11.63 8.00 -8.64
C ALA A 94 12.02 7.12 -7.44
N ILE A 95 11.84 5.79 -7.56
CA ILE A 95 12.16 4.83 -6.49
C ILE A 95 13.30 3.88 -6.86
N ARG A 96 14.15 4.23 -7.83
CA ARG A 96 15.16 3.33 -8.42
C ARG A 96 16.03 2.64 -7.36
N GLU A 97 16.47 3.39 -6.36
CA GLU A 97 17.31 2.90 -5.26
C GLU A 97 16.57 1.97 -4.27
N ASN A 98 15.24 1.90 -4.33
CA ASN A 98 14.41 1.06 -3.47
C ASN A 98 14.25 -0.38 -3.98
N TYR A 99 14.67 -0.66 -5.21
CA TYR A 99 14.61 -1.99 -5.80
C TYR A 99 15.72 -2.89 -5.25
N PHE A 100 15.35 -4.05 -4.69
CA PHE A 100 16.29 -5.08 -4.25
C PHE A 100 16.36 -6.26 -5.24
N SER A 101 15.51 -6.26 -6.27
CA SER A 101 15.60 -7.13 -7.43
C SER A 101 14.98 -6.43 -8.64
N PRO A 102 15.14 -6.96 -9.88
CA PRO A 102 14.61 -6.30 -11.08
C PRO A 102 13.11 -5.98 -11.07
N TYR A 103 12.34 -6.66 -10.22
CA TYR A 103 10.88 -6.62 -10.17
C TYR A 103 10.32 -6.51 -8.74
N LYS A 104 11.17 -6.20 -7.75
CA LYS A 104 10.76 -6.08 -6.35
C LYS A 104 11.46 -4.91 -5.69
N PHE A 105 10.68 -4.15 -4.92
CA PHE A 105 11.11 -2.98 -4.17
C PHE A 105 10.55 -3.03 -2.74
N ASN A 106 11.16 -2.31 -1.80
CA ASN A 106 10.69 -2.31 -0.41
C ASN A 106 9.40 -1.50 -0.24
N PHE A 107 8.61 -1.81 0.79
CA PHE A 107 7.34 -1.10 1.04
C PHE A 107 7.54 0.35 1.49
N GLY A 108 8.61 0.63 2.22
CA GLY A 108 8.93 1.96 2.70
C GLY A 108 9.47 2.83 1.58
N LEU A 109 8.98 4.07 1.50
CA LEU A 109 9.51 5.12 0.66
C LEU A 109 10.06 6.24 1.54
N SER A 110 11.16 6.86 1.12
CA SER A 110 11.68 8.06 1.76
C SER A 110 10.92 9.31 1.30
N GLU A 111 11.04 10.40 2.05
CA GLU A 111 10.48 11.70 1.66
C GLU A 111 10.99 12.14 0.26
N ARG A 112 12.28 11.91 0.00
CA ARG A 112 12.95 12.11 -1.30
C ARG A 112 12.25 11.35 -2.44
N GLN A 113 11.75 10.15 -2.19
CA GLN A 113 11.08 9.34 -3.21
C GLN A 113 9.61 9.74 -3.46
N VAL A 114 9.03 10.56 -2.59
CA VAL A 114 7.62 10.98 -2.66
C VAL A 114 7.47 12.44 -3.08
N PHE A 115 8.37 13.31 -2.64
CA PHE A 115 8.23 14.77 -2.75
C PHE A 115 9.28 15.46 -3.62
N LEU A 116 10.24 14.74 -4.22
CA LEU A 116 11.20 15.37 -5.13
C LEU A 116 10.72 15.32 -6.58
N CYS A 117 10.33 16.50 -7.06
CA CYS A 117 10.76 17.01 -8.36
C CYS A 117 12.22 17.46 -8.27
#